data_AF-A0A2S7QVK0-F1
#
_entry.id   AF-A0A2S7QVK0-F1
#
_cell.length_a   1.000
_cell.length_b   1.000
_cell.length_c   1.000
_cell.angle_alpha   90.00
_cell.angle_beta   90.00
_cell.angle_gamma   90.00
#
_symmetry.space_group_name_H-M   'P 1'
#
loop_
_entity.id
_entity.type
_entity.pdbx_description
1 polymer ?
#
loop_
_entity_poly.entity_id
_entity_poly.type
_entity_poly.pdbx_seq_one_letter_code
_entity_poly.pdbx_strand_id
1 'polypeptide(L)'
;MPPIRGVIHAAMFLGDVLFESMTYTQWESVVSAKCKGACNFHHALSSHSLDFFIALSSVAGIVGNRGQSAYAAANTFLNAFVQYRLSRGLPAACIDLTAVSDVGYLAENAEKRAQVLETLGSETINEVEVLALIAAAIDGTMAKSCNGHSITGLHIGDKLDDLFWVNDGKFKRLRDAAVAAKSSASTTIIQMSLRDQVKSSATFDAARTIVCDALMSKVSSVLMVPLEEMDARKPIVVYGMDSLVAIEIRNFITREFQANLQVLEFLAGDSMVGLAEIILKRSKIREWEDDKKGATEGDGGGEDNGRENGQVETEGVRDGEEGGRDVEKGTNGTVG
;
A
#
# COMPACT_ATOMS: atom_id res chain seq x y z
N MET A 1 -43.89 13.81 27.41
CA MET A 1 -43.29 13.59 26.06
C MET A 1 -43.60 12.16 25.62
N PRO A 2 -43.63 11.85 24.31
CA PRO A 2 -43.72 10.47 23.83
C PRO A 2 -42.49 9.65 24.28
N PRO A 3 -42.58 8.30 24.28
CA PRO A 3 -41.44 7.44 24.59
C PRO A 3 -40.35 7.54 23.52
N ILE A 4 -39.09 7.34 23.92
CA ILE A 4 -37.97 7.23 22.98
C ILE A 4 -38.11 5.91 22.21
N ARG A 5 -38.13 5.98 20.88
CA ARG A 5 -38.31 4.83 19.97
C ARG A 5 -37.08 4.46 19.16
N GLY A 6 -36.04 5.30 19.12
CA GLY A 6 -34.83 4.97 18.40
C GLY A 6 -33.62 5.78 18.85
N VAL A 7 -32.44 5.31 18.47
CA VAL A 7 -31.15 5.98 18.69
C VAL A 7 -30.37 5.97 17.38
N ILE A 8 -29.79 7.11 17.00
CA ILE A 8 -28.72 7.17 16.00
C ILE A 8 -27.50 7.77 16.71
N HIS A 9 -26.50 6.94 16.95
CA HIS A 9 -25.26 7.31 17.62
C HIS A 9 -24.25 7.80 16.59
N ALA A 10 -24.35 9.08 16.27
CA ALA A 10 -23.47 9.79 15.33
C ALA A 10 -22.28 10.48 16.01
N ALA A 11 -22.15 10.43 17.34
CA ALA A 11 -21.12 11.19 18.05
C ALA A 11 -19.71 10.75 17.65
N MET A 12 -18.82 11.73 17.50
CA MET A 12 -17.49 11.58 16.93
C MET A 12 -16.60 12.74 17.35
N PHE A 13 -15.32 12.43 17.58
CA PHE A 13 -14.23 13.40 17.70
C PHE A 13 -13.03 12.82 16.94
N LEU A 14 -12.21 13.68 16.34
CA LEU A 14 -10.97 13.29 15.67
C LEU A 14 -9.80 14.07 16.26
N GLY A 15 -8.72 13.33 16.51
CA GLY A 15 -7.47 13.81 17.07
C GLY A 15 -6.34 13.04 16.41
N ASP A 16 -6.19 13.27 15.11
CA ASP A 16 -5.32 12.48 14.23
C ASP A 16 -3.84 12.67 14.63
N VAL A 17 -3.18 11.61 15.11
CA VAL A 17 -1.77 11.61 15.56
C VAL A 17 -1.18 10.19 15.49
N LEU A 18 0.10 10.06 15.14
CA LEU A 18 0.80 8.77 15.14
C LEU A 18 0.76 8.12 16.52
N PHE A 19 0.63 6.79 16.57
CA PHE A 19 0.36 6.06 17.81
C PHE A 19 1.51 6.20 18.83
N GLU A 20 2.76 6.22 18.37
CA GLU A 20 3.96 6.43 19.18
C GLU A 20 4.02 7.83 19.80
N SER A 21 3.26 8.79 19.25
CA SER A 21 3.16 10.18 19.73
C SER A 21 1.83 10.49 20.41
N MET A 22 0.95 9.51 20.59
CA MET A 22 -0.40 9.71 21.10
C MET A 22 -0.42 9.73 22.64
N THR A 23 -0.79 10.86 23.23
CA THR A 23 -1.00 10.92 24.69
C THR A 23 -2.30 10.21 25.09
N TYR A 24 -2.34 9.70 26.33
CA TYR A 24 -3.56 9.09 26.89
C TYR A 24 -4.76 10.04 26.83
N THR A 25 -4.58 11.35 27.04
CA THR A 25 -5.66 12.35 26.96
C THR A 25 -6.23 12.49 25.54
N GLN A 26 -5.39 12.42 24.50
CA GLN A 26 -5.86 12.42 23.09
C GLN A 26 -6.63 11.14 22.77
N TRP A 27 -6.11 9.98 23.18
CA TRP A 27 -6.81 8.69 23.05
C TRP A 27 -8.18 8.72 23.74
N GLU A 28 -8.23 9.19 24.99
CA GLU A 28 -9.44 9.27 25.80
C GLU A 28 -10.48 10.18 25.14
N SER A 29 -10.07 11.36 24.65
CA SER A 29 -10.94 12.32 23.94
C SER A 29 -11.61 11.72 22.71
N VAL A 30 -10.85 10.97 21.88
CA VAL A 30 -11.37 10.32 20.66
C VAL A 30 -12.28 9.13 20.98
N VAL A 31 -11.84 8.25 21.89
CA VAL A 31 -12.55 7.00 22.20
C VAL A 31 -13.81 7.24 23.05
N SER A 32 -13.78 8.22 23.96
CA SER A 32 -14.88 8.52 24.89
C SER A 32 -16.19 8.84 24.16
N ALA A 33 -16.15 9.67 23.11
CA ALA A 33 -17.32 10.10 22.35
C ALA A 33 -18.13 8.93 21.79
N LYS A 34 -17.46 7.94 21.19
CA LYS A 34 -18.11 6.73 20.65
C LYS A 34 -18.39 5.70 21.74
N CYS A 35 -17.38 5.28 22.50
CA CYS A 35 -17.51 4.11 23.38
C CYS A 35 -18.36 4.40 24.63
N LYS A 36 -18.10 5.49 25.35
CA LYS A 36 -18.93 5.84 26.53
C LYS A 36 -20.33 6.27 26.11
N GLY A 37 -20.46 6.99 25.00
CA GLY A 37 -21.76 7.34 24.43
C GLY A 37 -22.64 6.12 24.17
N ALA A 38 -22.10 5.10 23.49
CA ALA A 38 -22.80 3.86 23.19
C ALA A 38 -23.25 3.12 24.48
N CYS A 39 -22.34 2.95 25.44
CA CYS A 39 -22.64 2.34 26.74
C CYS A 39 -23.74 3.12 27.49
N ASN A 40 -23.66 4.45 27.53
CA ASN A 40 -24.65 5.29 28.21
C ASN A 40 -26.04 5.15 27.58
N PHE A 41 -26.16 5.17 26.25
CA PHE A 41 -27.44 4.96 25.57
C PHE A 41 -28.00 3.55 25.82
N HIS A 42 -27.16 2.51 25.87
CA HIS A 42 -27.62 1.16 26.21
C HIS A 42 -28.04 1.02 27.68
N HIS A 43 -27.31 1.56 28.64
CA HIS A 43 -27.72 1.52 30.04
C HIS A 43 -29.03 2.29 30.28
N ALA A 44 -29.21 3.45 29.63
CA ALA A 44 -30.44 4.24 29.76
C ALA A 44 -31.67 3.62 29.06
N LEU A 45 -31.47 2.94 27.92
CA LEU A 45 -32.56 2.54 27.00
C LEU A 45 -32.68 1.02 26.77
N SER A 46 -31.89 0.17 27.44
CA SER A 46 -31.97 -1.29 27.31
C SER A 46 -33.30 -1.90 27.78
N SER A 47 -34.00 -1.21 28.68
CA SER A 47 -35.35 -1.54 29.15
C SER A 47 -36.48 -0.99 28.26
N HIS A 48 -36.16 -0.17 27.26
CA HIS A 48 -37.15 0.47 26.39
C HIS A 48 -37.37 -0.34 25.12
N SER A 49 -38.62 -0.40 24.66
CA SER A 49 -38.96 -0.92 23.33
C SER A 49 -38.56 0.10 22.26
N LEU A 50 -37.28 0.10 21.90
CA LEU A 50 -36.78 0.77 20.70
C LEU A 50 -37.17 -0.03 19.46
N ASP A 51 -37.43 0.66 18.35
CA ASP A 51 -37.53 0.10 17.01
C ASP A 51 -36.12 -0.11 16.42
N PHE A 52 -35.19 0.82 16.66
CA PHE A 52 -33.82 0.77 16.12
C PHE A 52 -32.76 1.36 17.07
N PHE A 53 -31.51 0.94 16.87
CA PHE A 53 -30.32 1.54 17.47
C PHE A 53 -29.21 1.50 16.43
N ILE A 54 -28.90 2.63 15.79
CA ILE A 54 -27.93 2.70 14.70
C ILE A 54 -26.65 3.33 15.24
N ALA A 55 -25.52 2.64 15.08
CA ALA A 55 -24.19 3.18 15.36
C ALA A 55 -23.54 3.60 14.04
N LEU A 56 -23.17 4.88 13.93
CA LEU A 56 -22.34 5.36 12.82
C LEU A 56 -20.87 5.14 13.20
N SER A 57 -20.25 4.22 12.48
CA SER A 57 -18.87 3.76 12.62
C SER A 57 -18.08 4.20 11.38
N SER A 58 -16.88 3.65 11.16
CA SER A 58 -16.10 3.93 9.96
C SER A 58 -15.29 2.71 9.50
N VAL A 59 -15.12 2.61 8.18
CA VAL A 59 -14.24 1.63 7.52
C VAL A 59 -12.80 1.68 8.06
N ALA A 60 -12.36 2.81 8.65
CA ALA A 60 -11.10 2.91 9.39
C ALA A 60 -10.97 1.88 10.54
N GLY A 61 -12.08 1.39 11.11
CA GLY A 61 -12.09 0.27 12.09
C GLY A 61 -11.88 -1.12 11.48
N ILE A 62 -11.76 -1.22 10.15
CA ILE A 62 -11.63 -2.45 9.36
C ILE A 62 -10.31 -2.47 8.56
N VAL A 63 -10.00 -1.39 7.84
CA VAL A 63 -8.74 -1.23 7.06
C VAL A 63 -7.63 -0.47 7.81
N GLY A 64 -7.97 0.25 8.89
CA GLY A 64 -7.07 1.21 9.53
C GLY A 64 -7.00 2.55 8.79
N ASN A 65 -6.35 3.55 9.39
CA ASN A 65 -5.90 4.75 8.68
C ASN A 65 -4.71 5.37 9.43
N ARG A 66 -3.79 6.04 8.72
CA ARG A 66 -2.60 6.67 9.30
C ARG A 66 -3.01 7.77 10.29
N GLY A 67 -2.40 7.76 11.48
CA GLY A 67 -2.74 8.70 12.56
C GLY A 67 -4.09 8.47 13.25
N GLN A 68 -4.89 7.48 12.85
CA GLN A 68 -6.26 7.30 13.35
C GLN A 68 -6.45 6.07 14.25
N SER A 69 -5.40 5.63 14.96
CA SER A 69 -5.43 4.42 15.80
C SER A 69 -6.54 4.43 16.87
N ALA A 70 -6.70 5.53 17.60
CA ALA A 70 -7.78 5.72 18.57
C ALA A 70 -9.17 5.72 17.92
N TYR A 71 -9.31 6.33 16.74
CA TYR A 71 -10.59 6.39 16.02
C TYR A 71 -10.96 5.02 15.45
N ALA A 72 -10.01 4.30 14.85
CA ALA A 72 -10.17 2.92 14.42
C ALA A 72 -10.64 2.03 15.59
N ALA A 73 -9.93 2.06 16.73
CA ALA A 73 -10.30 1.30 17.92
C ALA A 73 -11.72 1.64 18.45
N ALA A 74 -12.11 2.93 18.42
CA ALA A 74 -13.44 3.37 18.82
C ALA A 74 -14.56 2.86 17.88
N ASN A 75 -14.28 2.76 16.58
CA ASN A 75 -15.18 2.20 15.58
C ASN A 75 -15.26 0.66 15.68
N THR A 76 -14.12 -0.04 15.83
CA THR A 76 -14.09 -1.48 16.09
C THR A 76 -14.86 -1.84 17.37
N PHE A 77 -14.83 -0.99 18.40
CA PHE A 77 -15.69 -1.13 19.58
C PHE A 77 -17.18 -1.01 19.23
N LEU A 78 -17.61 -0.01 18.44
CA LEU A 78 -19.01 0.11 18.02
C LEU A 78 -19.49 -1.13 17.26
N ASN A 79 -18.66 -1.68 16.37
CA ASN A 79 -18.96 -2.90 15.62
C ASN A 79 -19.20 -4.09 16.57
N ALA A 80 -18.29 -4.32 17.53
CA ALA A 80 -18.44 -5.37 18.54
C ALA A 80 -19.65 -5.12 19.46
N PHE A 81 -19.93 -3.86 19.81
CA PHE A 81 -21.04 -3.45 20.66
C PHE A 81 -22.41 -3.64 20.00
N VAL A 82 -22.51 -3.45 18.69
CA VAL A 82 -23.73 -3.80 17.92
C VAL A 82 -23.96 -5.31 17.94
N GLN A 83 -22.93 -6.14 17.74
CA GLN A 83 -23.05 -7.59 17.85
C GLN A 83 -23.39 -8.05 19.28
N TYR A 84 -22.90 -7.36 20.31
CA TYR A 84 -23.35 -7.55 21.69
C TYR A 84 -24.84 -7.23 21.87
N ARG A 85 -25.35 -6.11 21.33
CA ARG A 85 -26.79 -5.80 21.40
C ARG A 85 -27.65 -6.84 20.67
N LEU A 86 -27.24 -7.27 19.48
CA LEU A 86 -27.94 -8.29 18.69
C LEU A 86 -27.99 -9.64 19.43
N SER A 87 -26.88 -10.10 20.02
CA SER A 87 -26.84 -11.33 20.83
C SER A 87 -27.62 -11.24 22.16
N ARG A 88 -28.07 -10.03 22.55
CA ARG A 88 -29.03 -9.80 23.66
C ARG A 88 -30.48 -9.70 23.19
N GLY A 89 -30.76 -9.89 21.90
CA GLY A 89 -32.10 -9.75 21.31
C GLY A 89 -32.57 -8.30 21.20
N LEU A 90 -31.68 -7.32 21.37
CA LEU A 90 -32.00 -5.90 21.23
C LEU A 90 -31.75 -5.44 19.80
N PRO A 91 -32.61 -4.58 19.22
CA PRO A 91 -32.35 -4.03 17.89
C PRO A 91 -31.04 -3.23 17.92
N ALA A 92 -30.21 -3.47 16.90
CA ALA A 92 -28.99 -2.71 16.63
C ALA A 92 -28.57 -2.86 15.16
N ALA A 93 -27.90 -1.84 14.64
CA ALA A 93 -27.19 -1.89 13.36
C ALA A 93 -25.92 -1.05 13.43
N CYS A 94 -24.89 -1.41 12.66
CA CYS A 94 -23.66 -0.63 12.49
C CYS A 94 -23.45 -0.30 11.03
N ILE A 95 -23.00 0.93 10.78
CA ILE A 95 -22.68 1.42 9.43
C ILE A 95 -21.23 1.91 9.47
N ASP A 96 -20.30 1.12 8.94
CA ASP A 96 -18.91 1.51 8.75
C ASP A 96 -18.82 2.42 7.51
N LEU A 97 -18.87 3.73 7.77
CA LEU A 97 -18.78 4.77 6.75
C LEU A 97 -17.35 4.92 6.22
N THR A 98 -17.24 5.00 4.90
CA THR A 98 -16.10 5.61 4.20
C THR A 98 -16.19 7.14 4.28
N ALA A 99 -15.33 7.83 3.56
CA ALA A 99 -15.37 9.27 3.39
C ALA A 99 -16.72 9.75 2.83
N VAL A 100 -17.46 10.56 3.60
CA VAL A 100 -18.64 11.29 3.11
C VAL A 100 -18.15 12.55 2.39
N SER A 101 -18.49 12.72 1.12
CA SER A 101 -17.84 13.70 0.22
C SER A 101 -18.43 15.11 0.23
N ASP A 102 -19.73 15.22 0.51
CA ASP A 102 -20.58 16.39 0.26
C ASP A 102 -21.07 17.10 1.53
N VAL A 103 -21.17 16.38 2.67
CA VAL A 103 -21.59 16.93 3.96
C VAL A 103 -20.65 16.60 5.13
N GLY A 104 -20.67 17.44 6.16
CA GLY A 104 -19.93 17.24 7.41
C GLY A 104 -18.41 17.40 7.28
N TYR A 105 -17.66 16.69 8.13
CA TYR A 105 -16.24 16.93 8.42
C TYR A 105 -15.29 17.05 7.21
N LEU A 106 -15.54 16.33 6.11
CA LEU A 106 -14.71 16.41 4.89
C LEU A 106 -15.22 17.44 3.87
N ALA A 107 -16.51 17.80 3.92
CA ALA A 107 -17.03 18.96 3.20
C ALA A 107 -16.53 20.27 3.82
N GLU A 108 -16.43 20.30 5.16
CA GLU A 108 -15.96 21.43 5.97
C GLU A 108 -14.42 21.58 5.97
N ASN A 109 -13.65 20.56 5.58
CA ASN A 109 -12.18 20.60 5.59
C ASN A 109 -11.56 20.13 4.25
N ALA A 110 -11.09 21.10 3.45
CA ALA A 110 -10.52 20.84 2.12
C ALA A 110 -9.16 20.11 2.14
N GLU A 111 -8.29 20.40 3.11
CA GLU A 111 -6.96 19.76 3.21
C GLU A 111 -7.10 18.27 3.54
N LYS A 112 -7.98 17.92 4.50
CA LYS A 112 -8.24 16.53 4.87
C LYS A 112 -8.97 15.76 3.77
N ARG A 113 -9.77 16.42 2.92
CA ARG A 113 -10.36 15.80 1.73
C ARG A 113 -9.30 15.29 0.75
N ALA A 114 -8.24 16.06 0.51
CA ALA A 114 -7.12 15.62 -0.34
C ALA A 114 -6.37 14.43 0.26
N GLN A 115 -6.00 14.49 1.54
CA GLN A 115 -5.31 13.39 2.24
C GLN A 115 -6.13 12.09 2.29
N VAL A 116 -7.46 12.21 2.39
CA VAL A 116 -8.39 11.06 2.38
C VAL A 116 -8.45 10.41 0.99
N LEU A 117 -8.56 11.20 -0.08
CA LEU A 117 -8.51 10.70 -1.46
C LEU A 117 -7.18 9.99 -1.78
N GLU A 118 -6.08 10.49 -1.22
CA GLU A 118 -4.74 9.90 -1.35
C GLU A 118 -4.58 8.60 -0.54
N THR A 119 -5.15 8.50 0.66
CA THR A 119 -4.86 7.39 1.60
C THR A 119 -5.90 6.27 1.59
N LEU A 120 -7.19 6.58 1.40
CA LEU A 120 -8.28 5.60 1.40
C LEU A 120 -8.76 5.25 -0.03
N GLY A 121 -8.33 6.00 -1.04
CA GLY A 121 -8.75 5.86 -2.43
C GLY A 121 -9.95 6.75 -2.78
N SER A 122 -10.45 6.58 -4.01
CA SER A 122 -11.54 7.40 -4.58
C SER A 122 -12.95 7.04 -4.09
N GLU A 123 -13.09 5.96 -3.30
CA GLU A 123 -14.39 5.39 -2.92
C GLU A 123 -15.05 6.15 -1.76
N THR A 124 -15.56 7.33 -2.07
CA THR A 124 -16.41 8.16 -1.20
C THR A 124 -17.89 7.78 -1.31
N ILE A 125 -18.71 8.21 -0.35
CA ILE A 125 -20.18 8.20 -0.42
C ILE A 125 -20.75 9.61 -0.23
N ASN A 126 -22.03 9.81 -0.56
CA ASN A 126 -22.74 11.09 -0.41
C ASN A 126 -23.83 11.04 0.69
N GLU A 127 -24.42 12.19 1.04
CA GLU A 127 -25.46 12.29 2.08
C GLU A 127 -26.65 11.37 1.79
N VAL A 128 -27.10 11.29 0.53
CA VAL A 128 -28.27 10.49 0.13
C VAL A 128 -28.01 9.00 0.36
N GLU A 129 -26.79 8.53 0.12
CA GLU A 129 -26.38 7.14 0.40
C GLU A 129 -26.30 6.86 1.90
N VAL A 130 -25.80 7.80 2.71
CA VAL A 130 -25.80 7.68 4.18
C VAL A 130 -27.23 7.61 4.72
N LEU A 131 -28.13 8.47 4.23
CA LEU A 131 -29.54 8.48 4.60
C LEU A 131 -30.27 7.20 4.13
N ALA A 132 -29.95 6.68 2.95
CA ALA A 132 -30.47 5.41 2.46
C ALA A 132 -30.02 4.21 3.31
N LEU A 133 -28.75 4.19 3.75
CA LEU A 133 -28.24 3.18 4.68
C LEU A 133 -28.90 3.28 6.06
N ILE A 134 -29.18 4.49 6.55
CA ILE A 134 -29.96 4.70 7.78
C ILE A 134 -31.40 4.19 7.61
N ALA A 135 -32.07 4.49 6.49
CA ALA A 135 -33.41 3.99 6.21
C ALA A 135 -33.46 2.45 6.14
N ALA A 136 -32.50 1.82 5.45
CA ALA A 136 -32.37 0.37 5.36
C ALA A 136 -32.04 -0.30 6.73
N ALA A 137 -31.48 0.44 7.68
CA ALA A 137 -31.29 -0.02 9.05
C ALA A 137 -32.57 0.12 9.90
N ILE A 138 -33.45 1.08 9.59
CA ILE A 138 -34.75 1.28 10.27
C ILE A 138 -35.81 0.28 9.78
N ASP A 139 -35.90 0.02 8.47
CA ASP A 139 -36.88 -0.91 7.88
C ASP A 139 -36.49 -2.41 8.00
N GLY A 140 -35.31 -2.68 8.57
CA GLY A 140 -34.76 -4.01 8.76
C GLY A 140 -34.23 -4.68 7.49
N THR A 141 -34.06 -3.95 6.38
CA THR A 141 -33.39 -4.47 5.17
C THR A 141 -31.95 -4.85 5.47
N MET A 142 -31.20 -4.00 6.18
CA MET A 142 -29.81 -4.24 6.59
C MET A 142 -29.67 -5.47 7.50
N ALA A 143 -30.67 -5.73 8.36
CA ALA A 143 -30.71 -6.95 9.17
C ALA A 143 -30.84 -8.22 8.32
N LYS A 144 -31.58 -8.16 7.20
CA LYS A 144 -31.81 -9.28 6.28
C LYS A 144 -30.67 -9.47 5.28
N SER A 145 -30.04 -8.39 4.81
CA SER A 145 -29.02 -8.44 3.75
C SER A 145 -27.59 -8.63 4.26
N CYS A 146 -27.23 -8.04 5.40
CA CYS A 146 -25.86 -8.05 5.92
C CYS A 146 -25.79 -8.14 7.46
N ASN A 147 -26.75 -8.83 8.09
CA ASN A 147 -26.79 -9.07 9.54
C ASN A 147 -26.66 -7.79 10.40
N GLY A 148 -27.23 -6.68 9.92
CA GLY A 148 -27.19 -5.39 10.60
C GLY A 148 -25.83 -4.69 10.58
N HIS A 149 -24.88 -5.13 9.75
CA HIS A 149 -23.55 -4.52 9.63
C HIS A 149 -23.25 -4.20 8.17
N SER A 150 -23.32 -2.91 7.80
CA SER A 150 -22.90 -2.44 6.47
C SER A 150 -21.49 -1.86 6.52
N ILE A 151 -20.69 -2.09 5.48
CA ILE A 151 -19.34 -1.55 5.32
C ILE A 151 -19.22 -0.94 3.93
N THR A 152 -18.82 0.32 3.86
CA THR A 152 -18.72 1.12 2.62
C THR A 152 -17.27 1.41 2.25
N GLY A 153 -16.99 1.82 1.01
CA GLY A 153 -15.64 2.19 0.55
C GLY A 153 -14.66 1.03 0.37
N LEU A 154 -15.12 -0.22 0.29
CA LEU A 154 -14.28 -1.41 0.06
C LEU A 154 -14.34 -1.93 -1.39
N HIS A 155 -14.79 -1.10 -2.35
CA HIS A 155 -14.67 -1.45 -3.76
C HIS A 155 -13.18 -1.39 -4.19
N ILE A 156 -12.77 -2.38 -4.98
CA ILE A 156 -11.40 -2.49 -5.50
C ILE A 156 -11.49 -2.31 -7.01
N GLY A 157 -11.33 -1.06 -7.44
CA GLY A 157 -11.30 -0.67 -8.85
C GLY A 157 -9.95 -0.93 -9.51
N ASP A 158 -9.62 -0.12 -10.51
CA ASP A 158 -8.41 -0.36 -11.31
C ASP A 158 -7.09 -0.13 -10.58
N LYS A 159 -7.07 0.81 -9.62
CA LYS A 159 -5.92 1.17 -8.78
C LYS A 159 -5.68 0.17 -7.63
N LEU A 160 -5.51 -1.11 -7.98
CA LEU A 160 -5.31 -2.19 -7.01
C LEU A 160 -4.08 -1.96 -6.12
N ASP A 161 -2.94 -1.61 -6.72
CA ASP A 161 -1.65 -1.48 -6.02
C ASP A 161 -1.58 -0.26 -5.09
N ASP A 162 -2.42 0.76 -5.32
CA ASP A 162 -2.45 2.00 -4.54
C ASP A 162 -3.13 1.80 -3.16
N LEU A 163 -3.97 0.77 -3.02
CA LEU A 163 -4.75 0.49 -1.80
C LEU A 163 -3.91 -0.25 -0.75
N PHE A 164 -3.32 0.48 0.20
CA PHE A 164 -2.41 -0.06 1.23
C PHE A 164 -2.95 -1.29 1.99
N TRP A 165 -4.27 -1.39 2.14
CA TRP A 165 -4.95 -2.46 2.88
C TRP A 165 -5.21 -3.73 2.06
N VAL A 166 -5.16 -3.69 0.73
CA VAL A 166 -5.66 -4.78 -0.15
C VAL A 166 -4.86 -6.08 -0.07
N ASN A 167 -3.65 -6.01 0.47
CA ASN A 167 -2.77 -7.16 0.65
C ASN A 167 -2.97 -7.90 1.98
N ASP A 168 -3.72 -7.32 2.94
CA ASP A 168 -4.15 -8.01 4.16
C ASP A 168 -5.07 -9.21 3.80
N GLY A 169 -4.82 -10.35 4.44
CA GLY A 169 -5.53 -11.61 4.20
C GLY A 169 -7.05 -11.53 4.36
N LYS A 170 -7.56 -10.59 5.18
CA LYS A 170 -9.01 -10.33 5.35
C LYS A 170 -9.69 -10.03 4.01
N PHE A 171 -9.02 -9.27 3.13
CA PHE A 171 -9.59 -8.78 1.88
C PHE A 171 -9.27 -9.68 0.67
N LYS A 172 -8.62 -10.84 0.88
CA LYS A 172 -8.24 -11.75 -0.21
C LYS A 172 -9.39 -12.03 -1.17
N ARG A 173 -10.63 -12.21 -0.67
CA ARG A 173 -11.79 -12.52 -1.52
C ARG A 173 -12.28 -11.34 -2.37
N LEU A 174 -12.19 -10.12 -1.86
CA LEU A 174 -12.47 -8.91 -2.66
C LEU A 174 -11.39 -8.74 -3.74
N ARG A 175 -10.11 -8.94 -3.37
CA ARG A 175 -8.98 -8.89 -4.31
C ARG A 175 -9.07 -9.95 -5.40
N ASP A 176 -9.33 -11.21 -5.03
CA ASP A 176 -9.53 -12.33 -5.95
C ASP A 176 -10.64 -12.00 -6.97
N ALA A 177 -11.76 -11.43 -6.48
CA ALA A 177 -12.90 -11.04 -7.32
C ALA A 177 -12.58 -9.86 -8.24
N ALA A 178 -11.87 -8.83 -7.76
CA ALA A 178 -11.47 -7.68 -8.59
C ALA A 178 -10.50 -8.09 -9.71
N VAL A 179 -9.54 -8.98 -9.42
CA VAL A 179 -8.63 -9.54 -10.44
C VAL A 179 -9.44 -10.35 -11.48
N ALA A 180 -10.37 -11.20 -11.06
CA ALA A 180 -11.23 -11.97 -11.97
C ALA A 180 -12.17 -11.07 -12.81
N ALA A 181 -12.67 -9.97 -12.24
CA ALA A 181 -13.49 -8.99 -12.95
C ALA A 181 -12.68 -8.30 -14.07
N LYS A 182 -11.44 -7.86 -13.78
CA LYS A 182 -10.53 -7.33 -14.81
C LYS A 182 -10.25 -8.35 -15.92
N SER A 183 -9.99 -9.61 -15.56
CA SER A 183 -9.79 -10.68 -16.55
C SER A 183 -11.02 -10.93 -17.44
N SER A 184 -12.22 -10.67 -16.92
CA SER A 184 -13.48 -10.84 -17.67
C SER A 184 -13.81 -9.62 -18.53
N ALA A 185 -13.48 -8.41 -18.08
CA ALA A 185 -13.61 -7.16 -18.82
C ALA A 185 -12.66 -7.09 -20.05
N SER A 186 -11.49 -7.74 -19.98
CA SER A 186 -10.48 -7.77 -21.05
C SER A 186 -10.84 -8.71 -22.22
N THR A 187 -12.10 -8.67 -22.68
CA THR A 187 -12.50 -9.23 -23.98
C THR A 187 -12.10 -8.31 -25.15
N THR A 188 -11.77 -7.04 -24.87
CA THR A 188 -11.27 -6.07 -25.84
C THR A 188 -9.84 -5.67 -25.50
N ILE A 189 -8.88 -6.08 -26.34
CA ILE A 189 -7.43 -5.82 -26.25
C ILE A 189 -6.79 -6.36 -24.95
N ILE A 190 -6.05 -7.45 -25.08
CA ILE A 190 -5.07 -7.87 -24.06
C ILE A 190 -3.93 -6.86 -24.08
N GLN A 191 -3.96 -5.88 -23.17
CA GLN A 191 -2.82 -5.00 -22.94
C GLN A 191 -1.74 -5.82 -22.21
N MET A 192 -0.83 -6.42 -23.00
CA MET A 192 0.27 -7.24 -22.50
C MET A 192 1.05 -6.49 -21.40
N SER A 193 1.54 -7.19 -20.38
CA SER A 193 2.33 -6.54 -19.33
C SER A 193 3.59 -5.88 -19.94
N LEU A 194 4.11 -4.82 -19.34
CA LEU A 194 5.32 -4.15 -19.84
C LEU A 194 6.49 -5.15 -20.00
N ARG A 195 6.58 -6.13 -19.10
CA ARG A 195 7.51 -7.24 -19.18
C ARG A 195 7.30 -8.10 -20.41
N ASP A 196 6.05 -8.49 -20.71
CA ASP A 196 5.74 -9.32 -21.87
C ASP A 196 5.94 -8.56 -23.18
N GLN A 197 5.60 -7.26 -23.22
CA GLN A 197 5.87 -6.38 -24.37
C GLN A 197 7.37 -6.29 -24.68
N VAL A 198 8.21 -6.04 -23.66
CA VAL A 198 9.68 -6.03 -23.79
C VAL A 198 10.19 -7.41 -24.24
N LYS A 199 9.64 -8.49 -23.69
CA LYS A 199 10.03 -9.86 -24.06
C LYS A 199 9.70 -10.21 -25.51
N SER A 200 8.50 -9.83 -25.98
CA SER A 200 8.01 -10.07 -27.36
C SER A 200 8.52 -9.07 -28.39
N SER A 201 9.22 -8.01 -27.98
CA SER A 201 9.74 -6.99 -28.88
C SER A 201 10.71 -7.57 -29.91
N ALA A 202 10.55 -7.20 -31.18
CA ALA A 202 11.37 -7.74 -32.26
C ALA A 202 12.85 -7.28 -32.18
N THR A 203 13.07 -6.02 -31.79
CA THR A 203 14.39 -5.37 -31.75
C THR A 203 14.66 -4.71 -30.40
N PHE A 204 15.94 -4.44 -30.11
CA PHE A 204 16.35 -3.68 -28.93
C PHE A 204 15.70 -2.28 -28.90
N ASP A 205 15.64 -1.59 -30.04
CA ASP A 205 14.97 -0.29 -30.16
C ASP A 205 13.47 -0.34 -29.81
N ALA A 206 12.74 -1.36 -30.26
CA ALA A 206 11.33 -1.51 -29.92
C ALA A 206 11.14 -1.66 -28.41
N ALA A 207 11.97 -2.49 -27.77
CA ALA A 207 11.98 -2.63 -26.31
C ALA A 207 12.39 -1.32 -25.62
N ARG A 208 13.36 -0.57 -26.17
CA ARG A 208 13.85 0.70 -25.62
C ARG A 208 12.77 1.77 -25.62
N THR A 209 11.96 1.86 -26.68
CA THR A 209 10.77 2.71 -26.71
C THR A 209 9.77 2.33 -25.62
N ILE A 210 9.41 1.05 -25.49
CA ILE A 210 8.46 0.56 -24.46
C ILE A 210 8.94 0.89 -23.04
N VAL A 211 10.24 0.72 -22.74
CA VAL A 211 10.81 1.09 -21.43
C VAL A 211 10.83 2.61 -21.24
N CYS A 212 11.12 3.39 -22.28
CA CYS A 212 11.14 4.86 -22.22
C CYS A 212 9.74 5.43 -21.98
N ASP A 213 8.72 4.95 -22.70
CA ASP A 213 7.33 5.38 -22.55
C ASP A 213 6.79 5.03 -21.15
N ALA A 214 7.14 3.85 -20.64
CA ALA A 214 6.82 3.43 -19.29
C ALA A 214 7.52 4.27 -18.21
N LEU A 215 8.79 4.66 -18.41
CA LEU A 215 9.49 5.62 -17.55
C LEU A 215 8.80 6.98 -17.56
N MET A 216 8.51 7.55 -18.73
CA MET A 216 7.86 8.85 -18.85
C MET A 216 6.48 8.85 -18.18
N SER A 217 5.67 7.80 -18.42
CA SER A 217 4.39 7.60 -17.75
C SER A 217 4.52 7.54 -16.22
N LYS A 218 5.51 6.79 -15.69
CA LYS A 218 5.71 6.72 -14.24
C LYS A 218 6.23 8.04 -13.66
N VAL A 219 7.12 8.75 -14.35
CA VAL A 219 7.65 10.06 -13.92
C VAL A 219 6.56 11.13 -13.93
N SER A 220 5.76 11.19 -14.99
CA SER A 220 4.56 12.04 -15.09
C SER A 220 3.61 11.80 -13.92
N SER A 221 3.32 10.52 -13.62
CA SER A 221 2.45 10.13 -12.50
C SER A 221 2.99 10.48 -11.10
N VAL A 222 4.30 10.61 -10.92
CA VAL A 222 4.92 10.85 -9.59
C VAL A 222 5.24 12.33 -9.37
N LEU A 223 5.66 13.05 -10.42
CA LEU A 223 6.01 14.47 -10.37
C LEU A 223 4.87 15.41 -10.81
N MET A 224 3.71 14.84 -11.20
CA MET A 224 2.53 15.56 -11.72
C MET A 224 2.80 16.46 -12.94
N VAL A 225 3.84 16.14 -13.71
CA VAL A 225 4.18 16.81 -14.98
C VAL A 225 3.36 16.17 -16.11
N PRO A 226 2.61 16.93 -16.94
CA PRO A 226 1.89 16.37 -18.09
C PRO A 226 2.86 15.70 -19.08
N LEU A 227 2.46 14.58 -19.69
CA LEU A 227 3.29 13.87 -20.67
C LEU A 227 3.64 14.73 -21.89
N GLU A 228 2.75 15.66 -22.24
CA GLU A 228 2.89 16.64 -23.31
C GLU A 228 4.00 17.67 -23.06
N GLU A 229 4.39 17.87 -21.80
CA GLU A 229 5.50 18.77 -21.38
C GLU A 229 6.84 18.02 -21.22
N MET A 230 6.82 16.69 -21.33
CA MET A 230 8.01 15.86 -21.21
C MET A 230 8.74 15.69 -22.55
N ASP A 231 10.07 15.55 -22.45
CA ASP A 231 10.98 15.29 -23.57
C ASP A 231 11.89 14.12 -23.21
N ALA A 232 11.75 13.01 -23.92
CA ALA A 232 12.51 11.78 -23.74
C ALA A 232 14.04 11.99 -23.86
N ARG A 233 14.49 13.07 -24.50
CA ARG A 233 15.91 13.40 -24.72
C ARG A 233 16.54 14.15 -23.54
N LYS A 234 15.77 14.54 -22.52
CA LYS A 234 16.30 15.22 -21.31
C LYS A 234 16.57 14.21 -20.18
N PRO A 235 17.57 14.45 -19.32
CA PRO A 235 17.77 13.66 -18.10
C PRO A 235 16.54 13.69 -17.20
N ILE A 236 16.26 12.57 -16.53
CA ILE A 236 15.14 12.43 -15.58
C ILE A 236 15.21 13.44 -14.41
N VAL A 237 16.42 13.89 -14.07
CA VAL A 237 16.69 14.87 -13.01
C VAL A 237 16.07 16.25 -13.31
N VAL A 238 15.91 16.62 -14.59
CA VAL A 238 15.39 17.94 -15.02
C VAL A 238 13.95 18.18 -14.56
N TYR A 239 13.19 17.12 -14.29
CA TYR A 239 11.80 17.20 -13.84
C TYR A 239 11.65 17.38 -12.32
N GLY A 240 12.75 17.40 -11.55
CA GLY A 240 12.73 17.58 -10.10
C GLY A 240 12.78 16.27 -9.31
N MET A 241 13.65 15.34 -9.70
CA MET A 241 13.88 14.11 -8.91
C MET A 241 14.49 14.42 -7.54
N ASP A 242 13.83 13.99 -6.47
CA ASP A 242 14.38 13.93 -5.12
C ASP A 242 14.72 12.48 -4.69
N SER A 243 15.22 12.33 -3.47
CA SER A 243 15.63 11.05 -2.87
C SER A 243 14.48 10.05 -2.68
N LEU A 244 13.23 10.51 -2.50
CA LEU A 244 12.06 9.66 -2.32
C LEU A 244 11.51 9.19 -3.69
N VAL A 245 11.37 10.13 -4.63
CA VAL A 245 10.99 9.87 -6.02
C VAL A 245 11.97 8.88 -6.68
N ALA A 246 13.27 9.02 -6.44
CA ALA A 246 14.29 8.08 -6.91
C ALA A 246 14.09 6.65 -6.36
N ILE A 247 13.66 6.50 -5.10
CA ILE A 247 13.37 5.19 -4.50
C ILE A 247 12.13 4.56 -5.16
N GLU A 248 11.07 5.34 -5.38
CA GLU A 248 9.85 4.83 -6.01
C GLU A 248 10.09 4.39 -7.47
N ILE A 249 10.79 5.20 -8.26
CA ILE A 249 11.15 4.89 -9.65
C ILE A 249 12.06 3.65 -9.71
N ARG A 250 13.04 3.51 -8.81
CA ARG A 250 13.86 2.28 -8.70
C ARG A 250 13.00 1.05 -8.39
N ASN A 251 12.05 1.17 -7.47
CA ASN A 251 11.17 0.07 -7.09
C ASN A 251 10.27 -0.35 -8.26
N PHE A 252 9.74 0.61 -9.02
CA PHE A 252 9.02 0.37 -10.29
C PHE A 252 9.88 -0.37 -11.33
N ILE A 253 11.10 0.12 -11.61
CA ILE A 253 12.04 -0.50 -12.56
C ILE A 253 12.38 -1.95 -12.14
N THR A 254 12.61 -2.17 -10.84
CA THR A 254 12.91 -3.50 -10.29
C THR A 254 11.71 -4.44 -10.45
N ARG A 255 10.49 -3.94 -10.26
CA ARG A 255 9.24 -4.71 -10.35
C ARG A 255 8.89 -5.07 -11.78
N GLU A 256 8.83 -4.10 -12.69
CA GLU A 256 8.44 -4.36 -14.08
C GLU A 256 9.57 -5.05 -14.85
N PHE A 257 10.74 -4.41 -14.91
CA PHE A 257 11.83 -4.73 -15.83
C PHE A 257 12.88 -5.69 -15.27
N GLN A 258 12.78 -6.07 -13.99
CA GLN A 258 13.72 -6.96 -13.30
C GLN A 258 15.19 -6.48 -13.33
N ALA A 259 15.40 -5.18 -13.55
CA ALA A 259 16.70 -4.53 -13.54
C ALA A 259 16.92 -3.84 -12.18
N ASN A 260 18.14 -3.92 -11.65
CA ASN A 260 18.52 -3.26 -10.40
C ASN A 260 19.50 -2.10 -10.69
N LEU A 261 19.13 -0.90 -10.27
CA LEU A 261 19.88 0.34 -10.50
C LEU A 261 20.12 1.05 -9.15
N GLN A 262 21.30 1.64 -9.01
CA GLN A 262 21.65 2.54 -7.91
C GLN A 262 21.12 3.95 -8.21
N VAL A 263 20.83 4.75 -7.18
CA VAL A 263 20.25 6.09 -7.36
C VAL A 263 21.17 7.03 -8.16
N LEU A 264 22.49 6.89 -8.00
CA LEU A 264 23.48 7.64 -8.79
C LEU A 264 23.39 7.37 -10.31
N GLU A 265 22.84 6.24 -10.71
CA GLU A 265 22.74 5.84 -12.12
C GLU A 265 21.54 6.51 -12.83
N PHE A 266 20.60 7.08 -12.07
CA PHE A 266 19.61 8.03 -12.59
C PHE A 266 20.23 9.40 -12.89
N LEU A 267 21.33 9.76 -12.21
CA LEU A 267 22.09 10.99 -12.46
C LEU A 267 23.06 10.83 -13.63
N ALA A 268 23.50 9.60 -13.91
CA ALA A 268 24.37 9.25 -15.04
C ALA A 268 23.60 8.97 -16.36
N GLY A 269 22.28 9.09 -16.36
CA GLY A 269 21.44 8.93 -17.56
C GLY A 269 21.25 10.25 -18.29
N ASP A 270 21.98 10.47 -19.39
CA ASP A 270 21.91 11.68 -20.23
C ASP A 270 20.51 11.99 -20.78
N SER A 271 19.62 10.99 -20.82
CA SER A 271 18.24 11.09 -21.30
C SER A 271 17.37 9.96 -20.77
N MET A 272 16.03 10.08 -20.86
CA MET A 272 15.11 8.96 -20.60
C MET A 272 15.40 7.76 -21.53
N VAL A 273 15.79 8.03 -22.78
CA VAL A 273 16.18 6.99 -23.77
C VAL A 273 17.46 6.27 -23.32
N GLY A 274 18.46 7.00 -22.82
CA GLY A 274 19.69 6.42 -22.26
C GLY A 274 19.43 5.63 -20.99
N LEU A 275 18.55 6.11 -20.11
CA LEU A 275 18.14 5.37 -18.91
C LEU A 275 17.37 4.08 -19.27
N ALA A 276 16.49 4.12 -20.27
CA ALA A 276 15.80 2.94 -20.79
C ALA A 276 16.79 1.89 -21.35
N GLU A 277 17.85 2.34 -22.01
CA GLU A 277 18.94 1.47 -22.50
C GLU A 277 19.73 0.81 -21.36
N ILE A 278 20.09 1.56 -20.31
CA ILE A 278 20.74 1.02 -19.10
C ILE A 278 19.86 -0.03 -18.41
N ILE A 279 18.55 0.23 -18.34
CA ILE A 279 17.57 -0.72 -17.78
C ILE A 279 17.51 -2.00 -18.59
N LEU A 280 17.44 -1.93 -19.92
CA LEU A 280 17.42 -3.12 -20.78
C LEU A 280 18.71 -3.93 -20.68
N LYS A 281 19.87 -3.28 -20.71
CA LYS A 281 21.19 -3.93 -20.54
C LYS A 281 21.37 -4.60 -19.18
N ARG A 282 20.53 -4.28 -18.19
CA ARG A 282 20.49 -4.93 -16.86
C ARG A 282 19.22 -5.74 -16.59
N SER A 283 18.32 -5.85 -17.58
CA SER A 283 17.06 -6.55 -17.43
C SER A 283 17.26 -8.06 -17.51
N LYS A 284 16.66 -8.80 -16.58
CA LYS A 284 16.65 -10.27 -16.60
C LYS A 284 15.53 -10.87 -17.46
N ILE A 285 14.82 -10.04 -18.24
CA ILE A 285 13.69 -10.46 -19.08
C ILE A 285 14.16 -11.18 -20.34
N ARG A 286 15.23 -10.68 -20.97
CA ARG A 286 15.78 -11.16 -22.24
C ARG A 286 17.20 -10.62 -22.45
N GLU A 287 18.10 -11.47 -22.93
CA GLU A 287 19.43 -11.08 -23.42
C GLU A 287 19.32 -10.54 -24.87
N TRP A 288 20.17 -9.56 -25.21
CA TRP A 288 20.13 -8.85 -26.49
C TRP A 288 21.51 -8.91 -27.17
N GLU A 289 21.54 -9.34 -28.43
CA GLU A 289 22.79 -9.63 -29.17
C GLU A 289 23.46 -8.41 -29.80
N ASP A 290 24.00 -7.49 -28.97
CA ASP A 290 24.93 -6.44 -29.43
C ASP A 290 26.33 -6.54 -28.79
N ASP A 291 26.48 -7.25 -27.66
CA ASP A 291 27.68 -7.28 -26.80
C ASP A 291 28.89 -8.07 -27.37
N LYS A 292 28.93 -8.36 -28.68
CA LYS A 292 29.94 -9.22 -29.32
C LYS A 292 30.65 -8.64 -30.56
N LYS A 293 30.59 -7.33 -30.79
CA LYS A 293 31.30 -6.66 -31.92
C LYS A 293 32.32 -5.59 -31.53
N GLY A 294 32.73 -5.53 -30.26
CA GLY A 294 33.69 -4.53 -29.77
C GLY A 294 35.11 -5.04 -29.44
N ALA A 295 35.39 -6.35 -29.55
CA ALA A 295 36.53 -6.96 -28.83
C ALA A 295 37.42 -7.96 -29.61
N THR A 296 37.45 -7.92 -30.95
CA THR A 296 38.48 -8.62 -31.76
C THR A 296 38.69 -7.96 -33.14
N GLU A 297 39.62 -7.02 -33.25
CA GLU A 297 40.44 -6.75 -34.47
C GLU A 297 41.48 -5.64 -34.21
N GLY A 298 42.74 -5.86 -34.65
CA GLY A 298 43.84 -4.86 -34.66
C GLY A 298 44.37 -4.43 -33.26
N ASP A 299 45.52 -4.90 -32.81
CA ASP A 299 46.82 -4.60 -33.42
C ASP A 299 47.85 -5.75 -33.29
N GLY A 300 48.94 -5.68 -34.04
CA GLY A 300 50.05 -6.64 -33.95
C GLY A 300 51.27 -6.26 -34.80
N GLY A 301 52.38 -5.94 -34.14
CA GLY A 301 53.69 -5.74 -34.78
C GLY A 301 54.80 -5.29 -33.83
N GLY A 302 55.96 -5.96 -33.87
CA GLY A 302 57.17 -5.66 -33.08
C GLY A 302 57.20 -6.36 -31.70
N GLU A 303 58.16 -7.19 -31.30
CA GLU A 303 59.65 -7.12 -31.35
C GLU A 303 60.25 -6.09 -30.37
N ASP A 304 61.28 -6.39 -29.55
CA ASP A 304 62.00 -7.66 -29.29
C ASP A 304 62.82 -7.59 -27.96
N ASN A 305 63.23 -8.76 -27.44
CA ASN A 305 64.35 -9.05 -26.52
C ASN A 305 64.32 -8.62 -25.04
N GLY A 306 64.77 -9.54 -24.16
CA GLY A 306 64.95 -9.32 -22.71
C GLY A 306 64.98 -10.61 -21.87
N ARG A 307 66.11 -11.32 -21.85
CA ARG A 307 66.32 -12.52 -20.99
C ARG A 307 66.67 -12.13 -19.54
N GLU A 308 66.26 -12.93 -18.55
CA GLU A 308 67.15 -13.89 -17.84
C GLU A 308 66.42 -14.76 -16.79
N ASN A 309 67.15 -15.63 -16.07
CA ASN A 309 66.66 -16.79 -15.33
C ASN A 309 66.42 -16.56 -13.82
N GLY A 310 65.62 -17.44 -13.19
CA GLY A 310 65.57 -17.62 -11.73
C GLY A 310 64.79 -18.88 -11.31
N GLN A 311 65.49 -19.86 -10.71
CA GLN A 311 64.92 -21.06 -10.06
C GLN A 311 65.10 -20.98 -8.53
N VAL A 312 64.95 -22.11 -7.81
CA VAL A 312 65.10 -22.34 -6.35
C VAL A 312 63.80 -21.98 -5.60
N GLU A 313 63.01 -22.93 -5.05
CA GLU A 313 63.25 -23.89 -3.94
C GLU A 313 63.39 -23.20 -2.55
N THR A 314 62.99 -23.73 -1.38
CA THR A 314 62.18 -24.90 -0.93
C THR A 314 61.75 -24.67 0.54
N GLU A 315 60.87 -25.53 1.09
CA GLU A 315 60.66 -25.76 2.55
C GLU A 315 60.08 -24.60 3.41
N GLY A 316 59.44 -24.85 4.56
CA GLY A 316 59.01 -26.12 5.17
C GLY A 316 58.54 -25.96 6.64
N VAL A 317 58.05 -27.05 7.24
CA VAL A 317 57.77 -27.24 8.70
C VAL A 317 56.55 -26.42 9.23
N ARG A 318 55.51 -26.92 9.93
CA ARG A 318 55.35 -27.80 11.13
C ARG A 318 55.78 -27.10 12.45
N ASP A 319 55.26 -27.38 13.65
CA ASP A 319 54.15 -28.21 14.18
C ASP A 319 53.52 -27.51 15.42
N GLY A 320 52.38 -28.02 15.92
CA GLY A 320 51.94 -27.93 17.34
C GLY A 320 50.55 -27.32 17.54
N GLU A 321 49.53 -27.91 18.20
CA GLU A 321 49.45 -28.69 19.47
C GLU A 321 49.82 -27.86 20.73
N GLU A 322 49.09 -27.89 21.85
CA GLU A 322 47.98 -28.73 22.36
C GLU A 322 46.94 -27.86 23.14
N GLY A 323 45.67 -28.26 23.38
CA GLY A 323 45.18 -28.93 24.62
C GLY A 323 44.80 -27.95 25.75
N GLY A 324 43.74 -28.07 26.57
CA GLY A 324 42.55 -28.96 26.70
C GLY A 324 41.28 -28.12 27.06
N ARG A 325 40.06 -28.64 27.29
CA ARG A 325 39.58 -29.66 28.25
C ARG A 325 39.93 -29.35 29.72
N ASP A 326 39.06 -29.41 30.74
CA ASP A 326 37.57 -29.55 30.89
C ASP A 326 37.18 -28.86 32.27
N VAL A 327 36.05 -28.97 33.01
CA VAL A 327 34.86 -29.87 33.03
C VAL A 327 33.68 -29.28 33.89
N GLU A 328 32.42 -29.63 33.56
CA GLU A 328 31.18 -29.74 34.39
C GLU A 328 30.44 -28.58 35.14
N LYS A 329 29.09 -28.76 35.23
CA LYS A 329 28.09 -28.48 36.31
C LYS A 329 28.03 -27.09 37.01
N GLY A 330 26.88 -26.48 37.32
CA GLY A 330 25.45 -26.82 37.11
C GLY A 330 24.64 -27.01 38.41
N THR A 331 23.62 -26.16 38.66
CA THR A 331 22.67 -26.29 39.80
C THR A 331 21.35 -25.53 39.59
N ASN A 332 20.30 -25.90 40.35
CA ASN A 332 18.96 -25.29 40.33
C ASN A 332 18.86 -23.97 41.12
N GLY A 333 17.82 -23.17 40.84
CA GLY A 333 17.36 -22.07 41.69
C GLY A 333 15.91 -21.66 41.38
N THR A 334 14.99 -21.88 42.32
CA THR A 334 13.55 -21.58 42.20
C THR A 334 13.11 -20.70 43.38
N VAL A 335 11.90 -20.13 43.28
CA VAL A 335 11.13 -19.38 44.30
C VAL A 335 11.31 -17.86 44.23
N GLY A 336 10.17 -17.16 44.26
CA GLY A 336 9.95 -15.73 44.08
C GLY A 336 8.46 -15.51 43.79
#